data_AF-A0A2G8LHW5-F1
#
_entry.id   AF-A0A2G8LHW5-F1
#
_cell.length_a   1.000
_cell.length_b   1.000
_cell.length_c   1.000
_cell.angle_alpha   90.00
_cell.angle_beta   90.00
_cell.angle_gamma   90.00
#
_symmetry.space_group_name_H-M   'P 1'
#
loop_
_entity.id
_entity.type
_entity.pdbx_description
1 polymer ?
#
loop_
_entity_poly.entity_id
_entity_poly.type
_entity_poly.pdbx_seq_one_letter_code
_entity_poly.pdbx_strand_id
1 'polypeptide(L)'
;MMAFEVKPQCKYGANCYRKNPDHLEKFSHHDSLKRPNMIEEDEENDELNPSTKKSRLENEFTLDDFPDESPLLELSVEEEDYLQMFHQEDKDEDPSTPEGLDMREELKLKFKVEMPQDLFDFWEFCCNLNTMDPTQALVPTLGLQLVGPYDVISGKFRKHKGKNKPCYVLHWRYFYDPPEFQTVMMKSDSTLHHLGYYRDDPKELPAFVGVNYANMNGVIRQQGDNLFAAVKLHINKLLRSIKDADAIVEIQRVDHALTEWAQVLGYALTAESPKLKERNKRVVTKSFHGAGLVVPVHGDVGYRELPESDANLKKIFKKIAEAKTDEERTAYFEPLQEIMTYVQFAKRV
;
A
#
# COMPACT_ATOMS: atom_id res chain seq x y z
N MET A 1 57.97 -26.34 20.73
CA MET A 1 57.33 -25.02 20.59
C MET A 1 56.15 -25.21 19.66
N MET A 2 54.91 -25.27 20.17
CA MET A 2 53.71 -25.30 19.33
C MET A 2 53.17 -23.87 19.25
N ALA A 3 53.07 -23.34 18.03
CA ALA A 3 52.55 -22.00 17.77
C ALA A 3 51.03 -22.01 17.99
N PHE A 4 50.53 -21.11 18.84
CA PHE A 4 49.09 -20.84 18.93
C PHE A 4 48.69 -20.05 17.69
N GLU A 5 47.89 -20.66 16.80
CA GLU A 5 47.26 -19.93 15.69
C GLU A 5 46.20 -18.98 16.24
N VAL A 6 46.44 -17.68 16.13
CA VAL A 6 45.50 -16.64 16.51
C VAL A 6 44.53 -16.44 15.35
N LYS A 7 43.27 -16.85 15.53
CA LYS A 7 42.22 -16.60 14.54
C LYS A 7 42.04 -15.09 14.31
N PRO A 8 41.93 -14.62 13.06
CA PRO A 8 41.62 -13.22 12.77
C PRO A 8 40.24 -12.83 13.31
N GLN A 9 40.09 -11.60 13.79
CA GLN A 9 38.84 -11.10 14.35
C GLN A 9 37.76 -10.90 13.26
N CYS A 10 36.53 -11.34 13.54
CA CYS A 10 35.39 -11.11 12.67
C CYS A 10 35.04 -9.62 12.59
N LYS A 11 34.77 -9.10 11.38
CA LYS A 11 34.34 -7.71 11.13
C LYS A 11 33.11 -7.28 11.96
N TYR A 12 32.26 -8.24 12.34
CA TYR A 12 31.03 -8.00 13.09
C TYR A 12 31.14 -8.38 14.59
N GLY A 13 32.30 -8.87 15.04
CA GLY A 13 32.56 -9.23 16.43
C GLY A 13 31.52 -10.18 17.03
N ALA A 14 31.15 -9.95 18.30
CA ALA A 14 30.14 -10.74 19.01
C ALA A 14 28.73 -10.66 18.38
N ASN A 15 28.47 -9.66 17.53
CA ASN A 15 27.18 -9.44 16.86
C ASN A 15 27.14 -10.00 15.43
N CYS A 16 28.03 -10.94 15.08
CA CYS A 16 28.04 -11.54 13.75
C CYS A 16 26.80 -12.43 13.51
N TYR A 17 26.04 -12.10 12.45
CA TYR A 17 24.83 -12.83 12.07
C TYR A 17 25.10 -14.08 11.20
N ARG A 18 26.36 -14.36 10.84
CA ARG A 18 26.75 -15.49 9.99
C ARG A 18 26.85 -16.78 10.82
N LYS A 19 26.00 -17.77 10.51
CA LYS A 19 25.92 -19.05 11.24
C LYS A 19 26.61 -20.24 10.55
N ASN A 20 27.32 -20.00 9.44
CA ASN A 20 28.04 -21.06 8.70
C ASN A 20 29.21 -21.63 9.55
N PRO A 21 29.33 -22.97 9.73
CA PRO A 21 30.44 -23.62 10.42
C PRO A 21 31.84 -23.17 9.95
N ASP A 22 32.05 -23.00 8.64
CA ASP A 22 33.35 -22.59 8.07
C ASP A 22 33.78 -21.20 8.54
N HIS A 23 32.80 -20.33 8.82
CA HIS A 23 33.06 -18.96 9.27
C HIS A 23 33.45 -18.92 10.75
N LEU A 24 32.82 -19.76 11.58
CA LEU A 24 33.11 -19.86 13.02
C LEU A 24 34.46 -20.56 13.27
N GLU A 25 34.87 -21.45 12.38
CA GLU A 25 36.19 -22.08 12.46
C GLU A 25 37.32 -21.07 12.15
N LYS A 26 37.11 -20.18 11.16
CA LYS A 26 38.16 -19.29 10.64
C LYS A 26 38.28 -17.93 11.36
N PHE A 27 37.24 -17.46 12.05
CA PHE A 27 37.22 -16.11 12.65
C PHE A 27 36.89 -16.12 14.15
N SER A 28 37.43 -15.16 14.88
CA SER A 28 37.15 -14.94 16.31
C SER A 28 36.05 -13.90 16.52
N HIS A 29 35.14 -14.16 17.45
CA HIS A 29 33.96 -13.33 17.76
C HIS A 29 33.99 -12.76 19.18
N HIS A 30 35.16 -12.68 19.79
CA HIS A 30 35.32 -12.04 21.10
C HIS A 30 35.21 -10.52 20.99
N ASP A 31 34.51 -9.92 21.96
CA ASP A 31 34.37 -8.47 22.12
C ASP A 31 35.71 -7.89 22.58
N SER A 32 36.33 -7.00 21.81
CA SER A 32 37.67 -6.47 22.09
C SER A 32 37.64 -5.37 23.15
N LEU A 33 37.07 -5.65 24.32
CA LEU A 33 37.27 -4.88 25.54
C LEU A 33 37.18 -5.81 26.77
N LYS A 34 38.31 -6.43 27.14
CA LYS A 34 38.83 -6.60 28.53
C LYS A 34 39.73 -7.85 28.69
N ARG A 35 40.85 -7.67 29.38
CA ARG A 35 41.55 -8.65 30.24
C ARG A 35 41.89 -7.91 31.56
N PRO A 36 42.22 -8.60 32.67
CA PRO A 36 41.42 -9.56 33.45
C PRO A 36 41.32 -9.15 34.93
N ASN A 37 40.38 -9.75 35.70
CA ASN A 37 40.43 -10.06 37.15
C ASN A 37 39.04 -10.59 37.54
N MET A 38 38.87 -11.90 37.76
CA MET A 38 39.00 -12.68 39.01
C MET A 38 37.81 -12.54 39.98
N ILE A 39 37.41 -13.70 40.54
CA ILE A 39 36.35 -14.04 41.52
C ILE A 39 35.06 -14.56 40.81
N GLU A 40 34.89 -15.87 40.58
CA GLU A 40 34.39 -16.95 41.50
C GLU A 40 33.01 -16.59 42.08
N GLU A 41 31.89 -17.18 41.66
CA GLU A 41 31.25 -18.48 42.03
C GLU A 41 29.74 -18.10 42.03
N ASP A 42 28.74 -18.85 41.58
CA ASP A 42 28.42 -20.25 41.81
C ASP A 42 27.52 -20.82 40.71
N GLU A 43 27.61 -22.15 40.61
CA GLU A 43 26.80 -23.05 39.82
C GLU A 43 25.34 -23.11 40.31
N GLU A 44 24.39 -23.23 39.38
CA GLU A 44 23.37 -24.28 39.53
C GLU A 44 22.80 -24.68 38.15
N ASN A 45 22.91 -25.97 37.90
CA ASN A 45 22.46 -26.73 36.74
C ASN A 45 20.93 -26.94 36.86
N ASP A 46 20.18 -26.77 35.76
CA ASP A 46 19.22 -27.81 35.40
C ASP A 46 18.93 -27.81 33.89
N GLU A 47 19.20 -28.97 33.28
CA GLU A 47 18.89 -29.29 31.90
C GLU A 47 17.38 -29.57 31.75
N LEU A 48 16.77 -29.10 30.66
CA LEU A 48 15.98 -29.91 29.70
C LEU A 48 15.22 -28.98 28.71
N ASN A 49 15.51 -29.19 27.43
CA ASN A 49 15.00 -28.50 26.23
C ASN A 49 13.73 -29.22 25.68
N PRO A 50 13.14 -28.88 24.51
CA PRO A 50 12.69 -27.61 23.92
C PRO A 50 11.18 -27.65 23.55
N SER A 51 10.52 -26.51 23.29
CA SER A 51 9.61 -26.34 22.12
C SER A 51 8.97 -24.96 22.02
N THR A 52 9.16 -24.35 20.84
CA THR A 52 8.29 -23.36 20.18
C THR A 52 7.91 -22.09 20.93
N LYS A 53 8.75 -21.05 20.81
CA LYS A 53 8.28 -19.66 20.82
C LYS A 53 8.30 -19.11 19.39
N LYS A 54 7.14 -19.21 18.72
CA LYS A 54 6.75 -18.30 17.63
C LYS A 54 6.94 -16.88 18.15
N SER A 55 7.80 -16.09 17.51
CA SER A 55 7.89 -14.66 17.80
C SER A 55 6.55 -14.02 17.44
N ARG A 56 5.88 -13.56 18.48
CA ARG A 56 4.71 -12.68 18.44
C ARG A 56 5.07 -11.46 17.58
N LEU A 57 4.50 -11.40 16.38
CA LEU A 57 4.54 -10.24 15.50
C LEU A 57 3.76 -9.11 16.17
N GLU A 58 4.44 -8.26 16.92
CA GLU A 58 3.88 -6.99 17.39
C GLU A 58 4.08 -5.94 16.30
N ASN A 59 3.04 -5.78 15.49
CA ASN A 59 2.60 -4.52 14.88
C ASN A 59 1.25 -4.78 14.19
N GLU A 60 0.24 -5.09 15.01
CA GLU A 60 -1.15 -4.81 14.64
C GLU A 60 -1.33 -3.30 14.72
N PHE A 61 -1.21 -2.62 13.57
CA PHE A 61 -1.69 -1.25 13.44
C PHE A 61 -3.22 -1.32 13.44
N THR A 62 -3.84 -0.74 14.46
CA THR A 62 -5.31 -0.69 14.54
C THR A 62 -5.85 0.37 13.59
N LEU A 63 -7.14 0.24 13.24
CA LEU A 63 -7.88 1.21 12.40
C LEU A 63 -7.91 2.63 13.00
N ASP A 64 -7.58 2.78 14.28
CA ASP A 64 -7.71 4.01 15.07
C ASP A 64 -6.37 4.74 15.33
N ASP A 65 -5.21 4.23 14.86
CA ASP A 65 -3.88 4.72 15.27
C ASP A 65 -3.31 5.93 14.50
N PHE A 66 -4.14 6.82 13.96
CA PHE A 66 -3.64 8.11 13.47
C PHE A 66 -4.44 9.30 14.01
N PRO A 67 -3.76 10.30 14.60
CA PRO A 67 -4.38 11.57 14.92
C PRO A 67 -4.86 12.26 13.63
N ASP A 68 -5.98 12.99 13.73
CA ASP A 68 -6.58 13.81 12.66
C ASP A 68 -5.58 14.83 12.02
N GLU A 69 -4.43 15.03 12.65
CA GLU A 69 -3.38 15.94 12.25
C GLU A 69 -2.03 15.21 12.11
N SER A 70 -1.81 14.51 10.99
CA SER A 70 -0.45 14.39 10.48
C SER A 70 -0.11 15.73 9.82
N PRO A 71 1.10 16.29 10.00
CA PRO A 71 1.48 17.51 9.29
C PRO A 71 1.31 17.24 7.79
N LEU A 72 0.45 18.05 7.15
CA LEU A 72 0.29 18.08 5.71
C LEU A 72 1.67 18.30 5.10
N LEU A 73 2.05 17.55 4.07
CA LEU A 73 3.20 17.97 3.28
C LEU A 73 2.83 19.31 2.64
N GLU A 74 3.55 20.38 2.98
CA GLU A 74 3.53 21.62 2.20
C GLU A 74 4.16 21.31 0.83
N LEU A 75 3.33 20.83 -0.09
CA LEU A 75 3.62 20.91 -1.51
C LEU A 75 3.42 22.38 -1.89
N SER A 76 4.52 23.10 -2.06
CA SER A 76 4.53 24.50 -2.53
C SER A 76 4.20 24.56 -4.02
N VAL A 77 3.05 24.06 -4.41
CA VAL A 77 2.52 24.17 -5.77
C VAL A 77 1.29 25.06 -5.67
N GLU A 78 1.32 26.21 -6.33
CA GLU A 78 0.15 27.08 -6.41
C GLU A 78 -1.02 26.25 -6.96
N GLU A 79 -2.22 26.41 -6.40
CA GLU A 79 -3.42 25.62 -6.72
C GLU A 79 -3.69 25.60 -8.25
N GLU A 80 -3.34 26.70 -8.92
CA GLU A 80 -3.44 26.92 -10.36
C GLU A 80 -2.37 26.16 -11.17
N ASP A 81 -1.15 26.00 -10.64
CA ASP A 81 -0.09 25.19 -11.26
C ASP A 81 -0.39 23.68 -11.12
N TYR A 82 -0.97 23.27 -9.98
CA TYR A 82 -1.41 21.89 -9.76
C TYR A 82 -2.53 21.51 -10.74
N LEU A 83 -3.50 22.40 -10.95
CA LEU A 83 -4.57 22.26 -11.96
C LEU A 83 -4.04 22.31 -13.41
N GLN A 84 -3.01 23.10 -13.70
CA GLN A 84 -2.42 23.16 -15.04
C GLN A 84 -1.59 21.91 -15.38
N MET A 85 -0.97 21.25 -14.40
CA MET A 85 -0.34 19.94 -14.61
C MET A 85 -1.32 18.85 -15.06
N PHE A 86 -2.61 18.92 -14.65
CA PHE A 86 -3.65 18.02 -15.15
C PHE A 86 -4.02 18.25 -16.63
N HIS A 87 -3.60 19.38 -17.22
CA HIS A 87 -3.96 19.76 -18.59
C HIS A 87 -2.88 19.47 -19.64
N GLN A 88 -1.71 18.95 -19.25
CA GLN A 88 -0.79 18.34 -20.22
C GLN A 88 -1.20 16.88 -20.42
N GLU A 89 -2.28 16.69 -21.16
CA GLU A 89 -2.72 15.37 -21.63
C GLU A 89 -1.57 14.72 -22.41
N ASP A 90 -1.11 13.55 -21.94
CA ASP A 90 -0.17 12.70 -22.66
C ASP A 90 -0.70 12.45 -24.08
N LYS A 91 0.18 12.66 -25.07
CA LYS A 91 -0.15 12.53 -26.50
C LYS A 91 -0.39 11.07 -26.96
N ASP A 92 -0.35 10.12 -26.04
CA ASP A 92 -0.67 8.73 -26.30
C ASP A 92 -2.20 8.56 -26.25
N GLU A 93 -2.87 8.95 -27.34
CA GLU A 93 -4.32 8.80 -27.48
C GLU A 93 -4.73 7.33 -27.30
N ASP A 94 -5.48 7.01 -26.24
CA ASP A 94 -6.14 5.71 -26.11
C ASP A 94 -7.10 5.50 -27.31
N PRO A 95 -7.16 4.28 -27.89
CA PRO A 95 -7.98 4.01 -29.08
C PRO A 95 -9.46 4.34 -28.81
N SER A 96 -10.20 4.68 -29.85
CA SER A 96 -11.66 4.91 -29.73
C SER A 96 -12.34 3.65 -29.22
N THR A 97 -13.32 3.80 -28.32
CA THR A 97 -14.19 2.70 -27.92
C THR A 97 -14.88 2.12 -29.16
N PRO A 98 -14.70 0.82 -29.48
CA PRO A 98 -15.46 0.15 -30.53
C PRO A 98 -16.97 0.25 -30.29
N GLU A 99 -17.75 0.34 -31.36
CA GLU A 99 -19.21 0.31 -31.26
C GLU A 99 -19.70 -1.08 -30.79
N GLY A 100 -20.75 -1.11 -29.96
CA GLY A 100 -21.42 -2.35 -29.55
C GLY A 100 -20.78 -3.10 -28.38
N LEU A 101 -19.70 -2.61 -27.78
CA LEU A 101 -19.17 -3.17 -26.53
C LEU A 101 -20.17 -2.99 -25.39
N ASP A 102 -20.30 -4.02 -24.55
CA ASP A 102 -20.96 -3.85 -23.27
C ASP A 102 -20.10 -3.02 -22.29
N MET A 103 -20.69 -2.61 -21.17
CA MET A 103 -20.00 -1.75 -20.20
C MET A 103 -18.78 -2.41 -19.55
N ARG A 104 -18.77 -3.74 -19.37
CA ARG A 104 -17.64 -4.48 -18.82
C ARG A 104 -16.51 -4.54 -19.82
N GLU A 105 -16.82 -4.82 -21.08
CA GLU A 105 -15.86 -4.85 -22.18
C GLU A 105 -15.23 -3.47 -22.39
N GLU A 106 -16.03 -2.39 -22.37
CA GLU A 106 -15.54 -1.02 -22.48
C GLU A 106 -14.59 -0.67 -21.33
N LEU A 107 -14.96 -0.98 -20.09
CA LEU A 107 -14.09 -0.73 -18.93
C LEU A 107 -12.79 -1.54 -19.00
N LYS A 108 -12.86 -2.82 -19.41
CA LYS A 108 -11.69 -3.68 -19.59
C LYS A 108 -10.77 -3.16 -20.69
N LEU A 109 -11.32 -2.67 -21.80
CA LEU A 109 -10.54 -2.08 -22.88
C LEU A 109 -9.82 -0.80 -22.45
N LYS A 110 -10.48 0.05 -21.66
CA LYS A 110 -9.95 1.34 -21.22
C LYS A 110 -8.91 1.20 -20.11
N PHE A 111 -9.26 0.48 -19.05
CA PHE A 111 -8.40 0.33 -17.87
C PHE A 111 -7.47 -0.88 -17.92
N LYS A 112 -7.55 -1.71 -18.96
CA LYS A 112 -6.73 -2.91 -19.19
C LYS A 112 -6.87 -3.99 -18.10
N VAL A 113 -7.90 -3.90 -17.27
CA VAL A 113 -8.17 -4.82 -16.15
C VAL A 113 -9.65 -5.15 -16.07
N GLU A 114 -9.98 -6.31 -15.51
CA GLU A 114 -11.36 -6.69 -15.26
C GLU A 114 -11.91 -6.01 -13.99
N MET A 115 -13.13 -5.48 -14.07
CA MET A 115 -13.82 -4.86 -12.95
C MET A 115 -14.65 -5.91 -12.19
N PRO A 116 -14.60 -5.93 -10.85
CA PRO A 116 -15.39 -6.86 -10.05
C PRO A 116 -16.88 -6.50 -10.09
N GLN A 117 -17.73 -7.45 -9.71
CA GLN A 117 -19.20 -7.29 -9.71
C GLN A 117 -19.66 -6.17 -8.79
N ASP A 118 -19.02 -5.99 -7.63
CA ASP A 118 -19.40 -4.98 -6.65
C ASP A 118 -19.24 -3.55 -7.16
N LEU A 119 -18.40 -3.30 -8.18
CA LEU A 119 -18.37 -2.01 -8.89
C LEU A 119 -19.75 -1.68 -9.50
N PHE A 120 -20.37 -2.63 -10.18
CA PHE A 120 -21.63 -2.42 -10.89
C PHE A 120 -22.81 -2.38 -9.92
N ASP A 121 -22.81 -3.26 -8.93
CA ASP A 121 -23.84 -3.27 -7.90
C ASP A 121 -23.82 -2.00 -7.06
N PHE A 122 -22.62 -1.46 -6.77
CA PHE A 122 -22.46 -0.21 -6.05
C PHE A 122 -22.89 1.00 -6.91
N TRP A 123 -22.70 0.94 -8.24
CA TRP A 123 -23.28 1.93 -9.15
C TRP A 123 -24.81 1.95 -9.08
N GLU A 124 -25.45 0.77 -9.08
CA GLU A 124 -26.91 0.66 -8.98
C GLU A 124 -27.43 1.19 -7.65
N PHE A 125 -26.74 0.90 -6.55
CA PHE A 125 -27.01 1.50 -5.24
C PHE A 125 -26.96 3.05 -5.31
N CYS A 126 -25.91 3.61 -5.92
CA CYS A 126 -25.80 5.06 -6.06
C CYS A 126 -26.87 5.66 -6.99
N CYS A 127 -27.29 4.93 -8.04
CA CYS A 127 -28.41 5.32 -8.89
C CYS A 127 -29.73 5.41 -8.11
N ASN A 128 -29.92 4.55 -7.11
CA ASN A 128 -31.10 4.59 -6.24
C ASN A 128 -31.09 5.80 -5.30
N LEU A 129 -29.91 6.18 -4.79
CA LEU A 129 -29.76 7.34 -3.92
C LEU A 129 -29.88 8.67 -4.66
N ASN A 130 -29.31 8.76 -5.86
CA ASN A 130 -29.37 9.95 -6.70
C ASN A 130 -29.54 9.57 -8.18
N THR A 131 -30.77 9.63 -8.66
CA THR A 131 -31.12 9.27 -10.04
C THR A 131 -30.60 10.26 -11.09
N MET A 132 -30.29 11.49 -10.69
CA MET A 132 -29.87 12.57 -11.59
C MET A 132 -28.36 12.52 -11.84
N ASP A 133 -27.58 12.37 -10.78
CA ASP A 133 -26.14 12.22 -10.86
C ASP A 133 -25.64 11.22 -9.82
N PRO A 134 -25.61 9.92 -10.17
CA PRO A 134 -25.15 8.88 -9.27
C PRO A 134 -23.68 9.07 -8.84
N THR A 135 -22.87 9.83 -9.60
CA THR A 135 -21.47 10.07 -9.21
C THR A 135 -21.35 10.95 -7.96
N GLN A 136 -22.38 11.76 -7.70
CA GLN A 136 -22.48 12.69 -6.57
C GLN A 136 -23.34 12.13 -5.42
N ALA A 137 -23.84 10.90 -5.52
CA ALA A 137 -24.84 10.36 -4.61
C ALA A 137 -24.43 10.40 -3.13
N LEU A 138 -23.12 10.24 -2.84
CA LEU A 138 -22.58 10.17 -1.49
C LEU A 138 -21.87 11.45 -1.05
N VAL A 139 -21.75 12.47 -1.93
CA VAL A 139 -21.03 13.71 -1.62
C VAL A 139 -21.71 14.50 -0.51
N PRO A 140 -23.04 14.74 -0.52
CA PRO A 140 -23.69 15.55 0.50
C PRO A 140 -23.60 14.97 1.92
N THR A 141 -23.57 13.64 2.04
CA THR A 141 -23.66 12.93 3.33
C THR A 141 -22.32 12.37 3.81
N LEU A 142 -21.52 11.79 2.91
CA LEU A 142 -20.27 11.11 3.23
C LEU A 142 -19.03 11.84 2.70
N GLY A 143 -19.22 12.87 1.86
CA GLY A 143 -18.13 13.57 1.18
C GLY A 143 -17.41 12.72 0.13
N LEU A 144 -17.98 11.59 -0.30
CA LEU A 144 -17.36 10.69 -1.28
C LEU A 144 -17.98 10.89 -2.66
N GLN A 145 -17.15 11.14 -3.65
CA GLN A 145 -17.52 11.20 -5.06
C GLN A 145 -17.03 9.94 -5.77
N LEU A 146 -17.88 9.35 -6.61
CA LEU A 146 -17.49 8.24 -7.49
C LEU A 146 -16.73 8.79 -8.70
N VAL A 147 -15.57 8.20 -8.98
CA VAL A 147 -14.64 8.64 -10.03
C VAL A 147 -14.02 7.44 -10.77
N GLY A 148 -13.07 7.71 -11.67
CA GLY A 148 -12.30 6.64 -12.33
C GLY A 148 -13.18 5.81 -13.27
N PRO A 149 -13.34 4.49 -13.04
CA PRO A 149 -14.29 3.66 -13.80
C PRO A 149 -15.72 4.22 -13.84
N TYR A 150 -16.18 4.88 -12.77
CA TYR A 150 -17.51 5.48 -12.75
C TYR A 150 -17.67 6.68 -13.68
N ASP A 151 -16.59 7.40 -14.01
CA ASP A 151 -16.63 8.45 -15.04
C ASP A 151 -16.92 7.86 -16.44
N VAL A 152 -16.51 6.62 -16.69
CA VAL A 152 -16.88 5.89 -17.92
C VAL A 152 -18.34 5.43 -17.85
N ILE A 153 -18.76 4.80 -16.74
CA ILE A 153 -20.13 4.29 -16.55
C ILE A 153 -21.17 5.41 -16.66
N SER A 154 -20.92 6.56 -16.06
CA SER A 154 -21.76 7.76 -16.14
C SER A 154 -21.80 8.42 -17.52
N GLY A 155 -20.93 7.98 -18.44
CA GLY A 155 -20.84 8.53 -19.80
C GLY A 155 -20.15 9.90 -19.89
N LYS A 156 -19.42 10.34 -18.85
CA LYS A 156 -18.70 11.63 -18.82
C LYS A 156 -17.80 11.83 -20.04
N PHE A 157 -17.17 10.76 -20.50
CA PHE A 157 -16.27 10.81 -21.66
C PHE A 157 -16.95 10.68 -23.02
N ARG A 158 -18.25 10.34 -23.09
CA ARG A 158 -18.96 10.16 -24.38
C ARG A 158 -19.04 11.44 -25.22
N LYS A 159 -18.88 12.61 -24.59
CA LYS A 159 -18.88 13.92 -25.25
C LYS A 159 -17.53 14.31 -25.86
N HIS A 160 -16.45 13.58 -25.57
CA HIS A 160 -15.11 13.89 -26.08
C HIS A 160 -15.02 13.41 -27.53
N LYS A 161 -15.21 14.33 -28.48
CA LYS A 161 -14.96 14.09 -29.90
C LYS A 161 -13.53 14.54 -30.22
N GLY A 162 -12.68 13.62 -30.67
CA GLY A 162 -11.35 13.94 -31.21
C GLY A 162 -10.17 13.56 -30.32
N LYS A 163 -9.09 14.36 -30.41
CA LYS A 163 -7.70 14.09 -29.96
C LYS A 163 -7.42 14.26 -28.45
N ASN A 164 -8.44 14.58 -27.66
CA ASN A 164 -8.31 14.85 -26.22
C ASN A 164 -9.02 13.75 -25.43
N LYS A 165 -8.54 12.51 -25.54
CA LYS A 165 -9.03 11.41 -24.71
C LYS A 165 -8.13 11.30 -23.48
N PRO A 166 -8.69 11.05 -22.29
CA PRO A 166 -7.87 10.82 -21.12
C PRO A 166 -7.06 9.54 -21.29
N CYS A 167 -5.81 9.54 -20.82
CA CYS A 167 -5.07 8.32 -20.53
C CYS A 167 -5.78 7.62 -19.35
N TYR A 168 -6.60 6.61 -19.63
CA TYR A 168 -7.50 6.04 -18.60
C TYR A 168 -6.74 5.41 -17.43
N VAL A 169 -5.51 4.92 -17.67
CA VAL A 169 -4.68 4.32 -16.62
C VAL A 169 -4.04 5.34 -15.67
N LEU A 170 -4.00 6.62 -16.06
CA LEU A 170 -3.56 7.76 -15.23
C LEU A 170 -4.74 8.58 -14.68
N HIS A 171 -5.94 8.37 -15.22
CA HIS A 171 -7.16 9.05 -14.78
C HIS A 171 -7.45 8.76 -13.30
N TRP A 172 -7.38 9.80 -12.46
CA TRP A 172 -7.45 9.75 -10.98
C TRP A 172 -6.34 8.93 -10.30
N ARG A 173 -5.18 8.78 -10.93
CA ARG A 173 -3.99 8.22 -10.28
C ARG A 173 -3.31 9.30 -9.44
N TYR A 174 -3.35 9.16 -8.12
CA TYR A 174 -2.66 10.07 -7.19
C TYR A 174 -1.15 9.80 -7.17
N PHE A 175 -0.39 10.76 -6.63
CA PHE A 175 1.08 10.73 -6.61
C PHE A 175 1.68 9.45 -6.00
N TYR A 176 1.05 8.92 -4.95
CA TYR A 176 1.51 7.71 -4.26
C TYR A 176 0.81 6.42 -4.70
N ASP A 177 -0.07 6.47 -5.72
CA ASP A 177 -0.80 5.29 -6.17
C ASP A 177 0.11 4.37 -6.97
N PRO A 178 0.47 3.19 -6.44
CA PRO A 178 1.24 2.23 -7.21
C PRO A 178 0.36 1.66 -8.34
N PRO A 179 0.94 1.02 -9.37
CA PRO A 179 0.19 0.45 -10.49
C PRO A 179 -0.95 -0.50 -10.08
N GLU A 180 -0.78 -1.19 -8.96
CA GLU A 180 -1.75 -2.11 -8.34
C GLU A 180 -3.00 -1.39 -7.82
N PHE A 181 -2.89 -0.10 -7.48
CA PHE A 181 -3.97 0.70 -6.91
C PHE A 181 -4.70 1.48 -8.01
N GLN A 182 -6.02 1.29 -8.07
CA GLN A 182 -6.90 1.97 -9.03
C GLN A 182 -8.03 2.68 -8.30
N THR A 183 -7.97 4.01 -8.27
CA THR A 183 -8.96 4.88 -7.64
C THR A 183 -10.35 4.72 -8.25
N VAL A 184 -11.36 4.65 -7.37
CA VAL A 184 -12.79 4.57 -7.73
C VAL A 184 -13.66 5.56 -6.96
N MET A 185 -13.20 6.07 -5.81
CA MET A 185 -13.86 7.14 -5.08
C MET A 185 -12.84 8.10 -4.48
N MET A 186 -13.25 9.34 -4.27
CA MET A 186 -12.40 10.38 -3.69
C MET A 186 -13.22 11.37 -2.86
N LYS A 187 -12.57 12.06 -1.93
CA LYS A 187 -13.14 13.20 -1.19
C LYS A 187 -12.44 14.48 -1.60
N SER A 188 -13.23 15.50 -1.95
CA SER A 188 -12.71 16.77 -2.48
C SER A 188 -12.28 17.68 -1.33
N ASP A 189 -11.23 17.27 -0.63
CA ASP A 189 -10.62 18.02 0.47
C ASP A 189 -9.09 18.05 0.38
N SER A 190 -8.47 18.81 1.29
CA SER A 190 -7.02 19.00 1.34
C SER A 190 -6.24 17.75 1.71
N THR A 191 -6.88 16.69 2.20
CA THR A 191 -6.21 15.44 2.56
C THR A 191 -5.93 14.56 1.35
N LEU A 192 -6.59 14.85 0.22
CA LEU A 192 -6.59 14.01 -0.98
C LEU A 192 -6.97 12.56 -0.63
N HIS A 193 -8.00 12.42 0.22
CA HIS A 193 -8.52 11.11 0.63
C HIS A 193 -9.20 10.42 -0.55
N HIS A 194 -8.79 9.18 -0.82
CA HIS A 194 -9.37 8.40 -1.91
C HIS A 194 -9.32 6.89 -1.65
N LEU A 195 -10.25 6.19 -2.29
CA LEU A 195 -10.45 4.75 -2.21
C LEU A 195 -10.21 4.13 -3.59
N GLY A 196 -9.57 2.97 -3.60
CA GLY A 196 -9.25 2.28 -4.84
C GLY A 196 -9.14 0.78 -4.68
N TYR A 197 -9.38 0.07 -5.77
CA TYR A 197 -9.12 -1.37 -5.84
C TYR A 197 -7.62 -1.64 -5.86
N TYR A 198 -7.16 -2.62 -5.09
CA TYR A 198 -5.78 -3.09 -5.10
C TYR A 198 -5.70 -4.47 -5.79
N ARG A 199 -4.93 -4.60 -6.86
CA ARG A 199 -4.72 -5.85 -7.61
C ARG A 199 -3.27 -6.30 -7.49
N ASP A 200 -3.05 -7.49 -6.94
CA ASP A 200 -1.71 -8.10 -6.91
C ASP A 200 -1.25 -8.53 -8.33
N ASP A 201 -2.19 -8.92 -9.22
CA ASP A 201 -1.96 -9.26 -10.63
C ASP A 201 -3.05 -8.58 -11.50
N PRO A 202 -2.70 -7.88 -12.61
CA PRO A 202 -3.68 -7.24 -13.49
C PRO A 202 -4.68 -8.20 -14.16
N LYS A 203 -4.38 -9.51 -14.20
CA LYS A 203 -5.27 -10.56 -14.71
C LYS A 203 -6.25 -11.08 -13.67
N GLU A 204 -6.04 -10.76 -12.40
CA GLU A 204 -6.93 -11.15 -11.30
C GLU A 204 -7.90 -10.00 -10.95
N LEU A 205 -9.01 -10.37 -10.32
CA LEU A 205 -9.89 -9.39 -9.68
C LEU A 205 -9.18 -8.75 -8.47
N PRO A 206 -9.60 -7.55 -8.05
CA PRO A 206 -9.05 -6.89 -6.86
C PRO A 206 -8.96 -7.82 -5.65
N ALA A 207 -7.83 -7.75 -4.97
CA ALA A 207 -7.58 -8.48 -3.74
C ALA A 207 -8.35 -7.84 -2.57
N PHE A 208 -8.42 -6.50 -2.55
CA PHE A 208 -9.16 -5.69 -1.59
C PHE A 208 -9.43 -4.27 -2.11
N VAL A 209 -10.20 -3.48 -1.35
CA VAL A 209 -10.31 -2.02 -1.51
C VAL A 209 -9.38 -1.34 -0.51
N GLY A 210 -8.50 -0.46 -0.96
CA GLY A 210 -7.58 0.30 -0.12
C GLY A 210 -7.98 1.76 0.00
N VAL A 211 -7.49 2.42 1.04
CA VAL A 211 -7.57 3.88 1.24
C VAL A 211 -6.18 4.50 1.32
N ASN A 212 -6.00 5.66 0.71
CA ASN A 212 -4.84 6.52 0.90
C ASN A 212 -5.26 8.00 1.08
N TYR A 213 -4.37 8.77 1.70
CA TYR A 213 -4.46 10.21 1.89
C TYR A 213 -3.21 10.84 1.25
N ALA A 214 -3.29 11.17 -0.03
CA ALA A 214 -2.08 11.43 -0.84
C ALA A 214 -1.29 12.66 -0.36
N ASN A 215 -1.93 13.60 0.33
CA ASN A 215 -1.25 14.77 0.89
C ASN A 215 -0.52 14.48 2.22
N MET A 216 -0.69 13.28 2.79
CA MET A 216 -0.08 12.88 4.05
C MET A 216 1.14 11.97 3.83
N ASN A 217 0.97 10.85 3.10
CA ASN A 217 2.03 9.87 2.80
C ASN A 217 1.52 8.80 1.84
N GLY A 218 2.40 7.89 1.40
CA GLY A 218 2.05 6.75 0.55
C GLY A 218 1.54 5.50 1.28
N VAL A 219 1.07 5.58 2.53
CA VAL A 219 0.52 4.40 3.23
C VAL A 219 -0.87 4.06 2.70
N ILE A 220 -1.05 2.82 2.29
CA ILE A 220 -2.33 2.27 1.81
C ILE A 220 -2.87 1.32 2.87
N ARG A 221 -4.07 1.59 3.38
CA ARG A 221 -4.75 0.75 4.39
C ARG A 221 -5.87 -0.06 3.74
N GLN A 222 -5.99 -1.33 4.13
CA GLN A 222 -7.07 -2.21 3.66
C GLN A 222 -8.42 -1.78 4.25
N GLN A 223 -9.47 -1.75 3.43
CA GLN A 223 -10.84 -1.32 3.77
C GLN A 223 -11.86 -2.37 3.29
N GLY A 224 -11.63 -3.64 3.65
CA GLY A 224 -12.47 -4.75 3.20
C GLY A 224 -12.19 -5.19 1.77
N ASP A 225 -12.92 -6.21 1.32
CA ASP A 225 -12.70 -6.85 0.02
C ASP A 225 -13.70 -6.44 -1.08
N ASN A 226 -14.55 -5.44 -0.79
CA ASN A 226 -15.55 -4.88 -1.70
C ASN A 226 -15.87 -3.42 -1.32
N LEU A 227 -16.52 -2.68 -2.23
CA LEU A 227 -16.82 -1.24 -2.03
C LEU A 227 -17.85 -0.98 -0.92
N PHE A 228 -18.82 -1.87 -0.71
CA PHE A 228 -19.79 -1.71 0.37
C PHE A 228 -19.11 -1.77 1.73
N ALA A 229 -18.17 -2.70 1.94
CA ALA A 229 -17.34 -2.75 3.14
C ALA A 229 -16.51 -1.47 3.33
N ALA A 230 -15.86 -0.99 2.26
CA ALA A 230 -15.03 0.20 2.34
C ALA A 230 -15.83 1.45 2.74
N VAL A 231 -17.00 1.64 2.14
CA VAL A 231 -17.88 2.76 2.47
C VAL A 231 -18.51 2.60 3.86
N LYS A 232 -18.85 1.37 4.29
CA LYS A 232 -19.30 1.11 5.67
C LYS A 232 -18.24 1.51 6.69
N LEU A 233 -16.97 1.20 6.44
CA LEU A 233 -15.87 1.57 7.34
C LEU A 233 -15.64 3.08 7.38
N HIS A 234 -15.77 3.76 6.24
CA HIS A 234 -15.77 5.23 6.18
C HIS A 234 -16.92 5.84 6.97
N ILE A 235 -18.15 5.33 6.82
CA ILE A 235 -19.32 5.74 7.60
C ILE A 235 -19.06 5.59 9.10
N ASN A 236 -18.56 4.42 9.52
CA ASN A 236 -18.25 4.16 10.93
C ASN A 236 -17.20 5.15 11.47
N LYS A 237 -16.17 5.48 10.68
CA LYS A 237 -15.17 6.49 11.04
C LYS A 237 -15.80 7.88 11.16
N LEU A 238 -16.65 8.26 10.21
CA LEU A 238 -17.32 9.56 10.20
C LEU A 238 -18.27 9.72 11.40
N LEU A 239 -19.05 8.69 11.72
CA LEU A 239 -19.96 8.68 12.87
C LEU A 239 -19.23 8.80 14.22
N ARG A 240 -17.96 8.38 14.30
CA ARG A 240 -17.14 8.55 15.50
C ARG A 240 -16.63 9.99 15.69
N SER A 241 -16.45 10.75 14.61
CA SER A 241 -15.85 12.09 14.64
C SER A 241 -16.86 13.23 14.53
N ILE A 242 -17.98 13.02 13.85
CA ILE A 242 -18.99 14.05 13.62
C ILE A 242 -19.81 14.33 14.89
N LYS A 243 -20.12 15.61 15.12
CA LYS A 243 -20.90 16.07 16.29
C LYS A 243 -22.29 16.61 15.93
N ASP A 244 -22.49 16.94 14.65
CA ASP A 244 -23.74 17.52 14.17
C ASP A 244 -24.85 16.47 14.14
N ALA A 245 -25.94 16.73 14.87
CA ALA A 245 -27.01 15.75 15.08
C ALA A 245 -27.79 15.44 13.80
N ASP A 246 -28.05 16.46 12.97
CA ASP A 246 -28.79 16.31 11.72
C ASP A 246 -27.96 15.51 10.70
N ALA A 247 -26.66 15.81 10.59
CA ALA A 247 -25.74 15.04 9.77
C ALA A 247 -25.61 13.58 10.24
N ILE A 248 -25.60 13.32 11.55
CA ILE A 248 -25.60 11.93 12.08
C ILE A 248 -26.82 11.16 11.58
N VAL A 249 -28.01 11.78 11.61
CA VAL A 249 -29.26 11.14 11.13
C VAL A 249 -29.17 10.82 9.64
N GLU A 250 -28.70 11.76 8.82
CA GLU A 250 -28.55 11.52 7.37
C GLU A 250 -27.49 10.45 7.07
N ILE A 251 -26.37 10.44 7.79
CA ILE A 251 -25.35 9.39 7.67
C ILE A 251 -25.94 8.03 8.04
N GLN A 252 -26.69 7.93 9.15
CA GLN A 252 -27.34 6.69 9.58
C GLN A 252 -28.38 6.18 8.58
N ARG A 253 -29.08 7.09 7.89
CA ARG A 253 -30.02 6.72 6.82
C ARG A 253 -29.29 6.07 5.64
N VAL A 254 -28.19 6.67 5.18
CA VAL A 254 -27.35 6.09 4.13
C VAL A 254 -26.73 4.77 4.58
N ASP A 255 -26.29 4.69 5.83
CA ASP A 255 -25.74 3.48 6.44
C ASP A 255 -26.71 2.31 6.43
N HIS A 256 -27.97 2.57 6.78
CA HIS A 256 -29.03 1.57 6.76
C HIS A 256 -29.29 1.07 5.34
N ALA A 257 -29.47 1.99 4.38
CA ALA A 257 -29.67 1.63 2.98
C ALA A 257 -28.50 0.82 2.40
N LEU A 258 -27.26 1.23 2.70
CA LEU A 258 -26.05 0.51 2.29
C LEU A 258 -26.02 -0.91 2.89
N THR A 259 -26.37 -1.03 4.17
CA THR A 259 -26.36 -2.31 4.89
C THR A 259 -27.40 -3.27 4.33
N GLU A 260 -28.63 -2.80 4.08
CA GLU A 260 -29.70 -3.62 3.48
C GLU A 260 -29.32 -4.07 2.07
N TRP A 261 -28.78 -3.16 1.24
CA TRP A 261 -28.38 -3.47 -0.12
C TRP A 261 -27.28 -4.53 -0.17
N ALA A 262 -26.23 -4.36 0.63
CA ALA A 262 -25.14 -5.31 0.74
C ALA A 262 -25.63 -6.68 1.26
N GLN A 263 -26.56 -6.69 2.22
CA GLN A 263 -27.13 -7.93 2.74
C GLN A 263 -27.92 -8.69 1.66
N VAL A 264 -28.73 -7.99 0.86
CA VAL A 264 -29.51 -8.60 -0.24
C VAL A 264 -28.58 -9.23 -1.28
N LEU A 265 -27.47 -8.57 -1.59
CA LEU A 265 -26.49 -9.05 -2.59
C LEU A 265 -25.44 -10.01 -2.02
N GLY A 266 -25.39 -10.19 -0.69
CA GLY A 266 -24.47 -11.09 -0.02
C GLY A 266 -23.04 -10.54 0.14
N TYR A 267 -22.85 -9.22 0.13
CA TYR A 267 -21.56 -8.60 0.40
C TYR A 267 -21.28 -8.50 1.90
N ALA A 268 -20.08 -8.91 2.30
CA ALA A 268 -19.60 -8.70 3.66
C ALA A 268 -19.28 -7.21 3.88
N LEU A 269 -19.59 -6.69 5.06
CA LEU A 269 -19.35 -5.28 5.42
C LEU A 269 -18.19 -5.11 6.43
N THR A 270 -17.25 -6.04 6.41
CA THR A 270 -16.16 -6.14 7.38
C THR A 270 -14.81 -5.74 6.78
N ALA A 271 -13.94 -5.15 7.60
CA ALA A 271 -12.58 -4.80 7.19
C ALA A 271 -11.72 -6.02 6.84
N GLU A 272 -11.97 -7.14 7.52
CA GLU A 272 -11.32 -8.41 7.23
C GLU A 272 -12.28 -9.36 6.52
N SER A 273 -11.74 -10.19 5.64
CA SER A 273 -12.46 -11.31 5.04
C SER A 273 -11.57 -12.55 4.96
N PRO A 274 -12.13 -13.77 4.83
CA PRO A 274 -11.32 -14.97 4.64
C PRO A 274 -10.38 -14.85 3.44
N LYS A 275 -10.85 -14.28 2.31
CA LYS A 275 -10.04 -14.03 1.11
C LYS A 275 -8.85 -13.10 1.43
N LEU A 276 -9.10 -12.02 2.16
CA LEU A 276 -8.05 -11.07 2.53
C LEU A 276 -7.04 -11.66 3.52
N LYS A 277 -7.50 -12.48 4.47
CA LYS A 277 -6.63 -13.22 5.40
C LYS A 277 -5.72 -14.20 4.65
N GLU A 278 -6.26 -14.96 3.70
CA GLU A 278 -5.47 -15.87 2.87
C GLU A 278 -4.46 -15.11 1.98
N ARG A 279 -4.86 -13.95 1.42
CA ARG A 279 -3.93 -13.08 0.70
C ARG A 279 -2.81 -12.58 1.61
N ASN A 280 -3.12 -12.11 2.81
CA ASN A 280 -2.13 -11.57 3.75
C ASN A 280 -1.11 -12.64 4.22
N LYS A 281 -1.47 -13.93 4.22
CA LYS A 281 -0.51 -15.03 4.44
C LYS A 281 0.51 -15.20 3.30
N ARG A 282 0.18 -14.76 2.09
CA ARG A 282 1.03 -14.85 0.89
C ARG A 282 1.90 -13.60 0.67
N VAL A 283 1.71 -12.55 1.48
CA VAL A 283 2.50 -11.32 1.39
C VAL A 283 3.95 -11.62 1.78
N VAL A 284 4.88 -11.35 0.87
CA VAL A 284 6.31 -11.61 1.08
C VAL A 284 7.03 -10.43 1.74
N THR A 285 6.52 -9.21 1.56
CA THR A 285 7.00 -8.00 2.24
C THR A 285 5.92 -6.92 2.22
N LYS A 286 5.90 -6.02 3.21
CA LYS A 286 4.92 -4.93 3.30
C LYS A 286 5.22 -3.74 2.40
N SER A 287 6.50 -3.56 2.01
CA SER A 287 7.04 -2.34 1.40
C SER A 287 6.74 -1.08 2.25
N PHE A 288 7.12 0.11 1.75
CA PHE A 288 6.83 1.36 2.46
C PHE A 288 5.35 1.75 2.46
N HIS A 289 4.57 1.33 1.45
CA HIS A 289 3.15 1.65 1.38
C HIS A 289 2.29 0.74 2.26
N GLY A 290 2.83 -0.36 2.79
CA GLY A 290 2.16 -1.21 3.78
C GLY A 290 1.13 -2.21 3.23
N ALA A 291 0.61 -1.98 2.02
CA ALA A 291 -0.31 -2.91 1.34
C ALA A 291 0.30 -4.29 1.06
N GLY A 292 1.63 -4.37 0.95
CA GLY A 292 2.37 -5.62 0.78
C GLY A 292 2.36 -6.21 -0.63
N LEU A 293 3.43 -6.91 -0.97
CA LEU A 293 3.67 -7.57 -2.25
C LEU A 293 3.36 -9.05 -2.17
N VAL A 294 2.69 -9.58 -3.19
CA VAL A 294 2.44 -11.01 -3.37
C VAL A 294 3.11 -11.44 -4.67
N VAL A 295 4.04 -12.40 -4.58
CA VAL A 295 4.72 -12.97 -5.74
C VAL A 295 4.75 -14.49 -5.62
N PRO A 296 4.83 -15.25 -6.73
CA PRO A 296 5.00 -16.69 -6.67
C PRO A 296 6.30 -17.06 -5.93
N VAL A 297 6.21 -17.99 -4.97
CA VAL A 297 7.37 -18.54 -4.26
C VAL A 297 7.32 -20.07 -4.30
N HIS A 298 8.40 -20.68 -4.80
CA HIS A 298 8.57 -22.12 -4.91
C HIS A 298 9.87 -22.55 -4.22
N GLY A 299 9.77 -23.08 -3.00
CA GLY A 299 10.93 -23.33 -2.16
C GLY A 299 11.65 -22.01 -1.82
N ASP A 300 12.93 -21.91 -2.16
CA ASP A 300 13.76 -20.71 -1.93
C ASP A 300 13.81 -19.76 -3.14
N VAL A 301 12.97 -20.00 -4.17
CA VAL A 301 12.94 -19.21 -5.42
C VAL A 301 11.66 -18.38 -5.48
N GLY A 302 11.79 -17.09 -5.81
CA GLY A 302 10.68 -16.17 -6.08
C GLY A 302 10.78 -14.83 -5.36
N TYR A 303 11.24 -14.83 -4.10
CA TYR A 303 11.46 -13.61 -3.31
C TYR A 303 12.76 -13.69 -2.50
N ARG A 304 13.43 -12.55 -2.34
CA ARG A 304 14.58 -12.39 -1.45
C ARG A 304 14.51 -11.04 -0.77
N GLU A 305 14.77 -11.01 0.53
CA GLU A 305 14.83 -9.78 1.31
C GLU A 305 15.96 -8.87 0.84
N LEU A 306 15.76 -7.56 1.03
CA LEU A 306 16.81 -6.57 0.82
C LEU A 306 17.89 -6.72 1.91
N PRO A 307 19.16 -6.38 1.62
CA PRO A 307 20.22 -6.41 2.62
C PRO A 307 20.07 -5.31 3.69
N GLU A 308 19.12 -4.39 3.51
CA GLU A 308 18.85 -3.27 4.39
C GLU A 308 17.41 -3.32 4.92
N SER A 309 17.25 -2.85 6.16
CA SER A 309 15.93 -2.65 6.75
C SER A 309 15.22 -1.43 6.16
N ASP A 310 13.89 -1.40 6.21
CA ASP A 310 13.09 -0.26 5.77
C ASP A 310 13.52 1.06 6.43
N ALA A 311 13.85 1.02 7.72
CA ALA A 311 14.30 2.19 8.46
C ALA A 311 15.65 2.71 7.95
N ASN A 312 16.58 1.81 7.59
CA ASN A 312 17.85 2.20 6.99
C ASN A 312 17.69 2.71 5.56
N LEU A 313 16.86 2.05 4.74
CA LEU A 313 16.54 2.52 3.39
C LEU A 313 15.97 3.95 3.41
N LYS A 314 15.04 4.25 4.33
CA LYS A 314 14.53 5.62 4.51
C LYS A 314 15.64 6.62 4.87
N LYS A 315 16.62 6.23 5.70
CA LYS A 315 17.79 7.08 6.01
C LYS A 315 18.67 7.30 4.79
N ILE A 316 18.90 6.26 3.97
CA ILE A 316 19.67 6.36 2.73
C ILE A 316 18.99 7.34 1.77
N PHE A 317 17.69 7.16 1.50
CA PHE A 317 16.93 8.05 0.62
C PHE A 317 16.89 9.49 1.14
N LYS A 318 16.72 9.68 2.46
CA LYS A 318 16.76 11.00 3.07
C LYS A 318 18.08 11.73 2.82
N LYS A 319 19.22 11.05 3.04
CA LYS A 319 20.55 11.61 2.76
C LYS A 319 20.72 12.01 1.29
N ILE A 320 20.25 11.17 0.36
CA ILE A 320 20.31 11.45 -1.08
C ILE A 320 19.47 12.69 -1.43
N ALA A 321 18.24 12.76 -0.93
CA ALA A 321 17.32 13.86 -1.21
C ALA A 321 17.78 15.20 -0.61
N GLU A 322 18.39 15.17 0.58
CA GLU A 322 18.87 16.35 1.30
C GLU A 322 20.33 16.74 0.97
N ALA A 323 20.99 16.03 0.03
CA ALA A 323 22.37 16.31 -0.37
C ALA A 323 22.52 17.70 -0.99
N LYS A 324 23.53 18.46 -0.54
CA LYS A 324 23.72 19.86 -0.96
C LYS A 324 24.49 20.00 -2.26
N THR A 325 25.31 19.00 -2.59
CA THR A 325 26.08 18.96 -3.83
C THR A 325 25.90 17.64 -4.55
N ASP A 326 26.23 17.61 -5.84
CA ASP A 326 26.16 16.40 -6.65
C ASP A 326 27.22 15.37 -6.21
N GLU A 327 28.36 15.82 -5.69
CA GLU A 327 29.39 14.96 -5.12
C GLU A 327 28.89 14.25 -3.86
N GLU A 328 28.26 14.98 -2.93
CA GLU A 328 27.63 14.39 -1.74
C GLU A 328 26.53 13.41 -2.13
N ARG A 329 25.67 13.80 -3.08
CA ARG A 329 24.59 12.95 -3.57
C ARG A 329 25.14 11.65 -4.15
N THR A 330 26.16 11.74 -4.99
CA THR A 330 26.82 10.58 -5.60
C THR A 330 27.40 9.64 -4.54
N ALA A 331 28.06 10.17 -3.52
CA ALA A 331 28.58 9.37 -2.41
C ALA A 331 27.46 8.67 -1.62
N TYR A 332 26.33 9.35 -1.36
CA TYR A 332 25.17 8.75 -0.70
C TYR A 332 24.43 7.71 -1.56
N PHE A 333 24.64 7.70 -2.87
CA PHE A 333 24.09 6.70 -3.78
C PHE A 333 24.84 5.35 -3.74
N GLU A 334 26.08 5.29 -3.24
CA GLU A 334 26.89 4.06 -3.23
C GLU A 334 26.17 2.84 -2.61
N PRO A 335 25.53 2.93 -1.42
CA PRO A 335 24.80 1.80 -0.85
C PRO A 335 23.63 1.34 -1.71
N LEU A 336 22.97 2.28 -2.42
CA LEU A 336 21.85 1.94 -3.31
C LEU A 336 22.34 1.21 -4.57
N GLN A 337 23.52 1.57 -5.10
CA GLN A 337 24.14 0.86 -6.22
C GLN A 337 24.49 -0.59 -5.86
N GLU A 338 24.95 -0.84 -4.63
CA GLU A 338 25.19 -2.19 -4.14
C GLU A 338 23.88 -3.01 -4.09
N ILE A 339 22.81 -2.42 -3.55
CA ILE A 339 21.47 -3.03 -3.55
C ILE A 339 21.00 -3.33 -4.97
N MET A 340 21.14 -2.39 -5.91
CA MET A 340 20.79 -2.61 -7.32
C MET A 340 21.58 -3.77 -7.94
N THR A 341 22.86 -3.93 -7.56
CA THR A 341 23.68 -5.05 -7.98
C THR A 341 23.13 -6.38 -7.46
N TYR A 342 22.72 -6.43 -6.18
CA TYR A 342 22.05 -7.62 -5.63
C TYR A 342 20.72 -7.93 -6.30
N VAL A 343 19.94 -6.91 -6.68
CA VAL A 343 18.71 -7.09 -7.46
C VAL A 343 19.01 -7.73 -8.82
N GLN A 344 20.10 -7.35 -9.49
CA GLN A 344 20.49 -7.99 -10.75
C GLN A 344 20.89 -9.46 -10.57
N PHE A 345 21.55 -9.80 -9.46
CA PHE A 345 21.83 -11.21 -9.15
C PHE A 345 20.57 -12.00 -8.85
N ALA A 346 19.59 -11.40 -8.15
CA ALA A 346 18.31 -12.05 -7.87
C ALA A 346 17.50 -12.34 -9.15
N LYS A 347 17.58 -11.49 -10.17
CA LYS A 347 16.87 -11.68 -11.46
C LYS A 347 17.43 -12.81 -12.34
N ARG A 348 18.64 -13.30 -12.06
CA ARG A 348 19.31 -14.35 -12.85
C ARG A 348 19.00 -15.77 -12.35
N VAL A 349 18.33 -15.88 -11.21
CA VAL A 349 17.88 -17.12 -10.57
C VAL A 349 16.37 -17.18 -10.73
#